data_AF-A0A968PNB5-F1
#
_entry.id   AF-A0A968PNB5-F1
#
_cell.length_a   1.000
_cell.length_b   1.000
_cell.length_c   1.000
_cell.angle_alpha   90.00
_cell.angle_beta   90.00
_cell.angle_gamma   90.00
#
_symmetry.space_group_name_H-M   'P 1'
#
loop_
_entity.id
_entity.type
_entity.pdbx_description
1 polymer ?
#
loop_
_entity_poly.entity_id
_entity_poly.type
_entity_poly.pdbx_seq_one_letter_code
_entity_poly.pdbx_strand_id
1 'polypeptide(L)' 'MLDLRIPQNQRYQSDVFDAVMAEFLAGTLTTEEAMQQIYDEWETITDEVGRDVQLGAYRASLGLSNQ' A
#
# COMPACT_ATOMS: atom_id res chain seq x y z
N MET A 1 -8.21 -10.09 -0.59
CA MET A 1 -6.88 -9.69 -1.07
C MET A 1 -7.06 -8.57 -2.07
N LEU A 2 -6.42 -7.43 -1.85
CA LEU A 2 -6.42 -6.30 -2.79
C LEU A 2 -5.55 -6.68 -3.99
N ASP A 3 -6.06 -6.51 -5.22
CA ASP A 3 -5.27 -6.75 -6.44
C ASP A 3 -4.43 -5.51 -6.77
N LEU A 4 -3.45 -5.20 -5.92
CA LEU A 4 -2.49 -4.12 -6.15
C LEU A 4 -1.48 -4.55 -7.20
N ARG A 5 -1.57 -3.95 -8.39
CA ARG A 5 -0.68 -4.19 -9.54
C ARG A 5 0.53 -3.25 -9.56
N ILE A 6 1.11 -3.07 -8.37
CA ILE A 6 2.30 -2.28 -8.13
C ILE A 6 3.36 -3.15 -7.45
N PRO A 7 4.66 -2.83 -7.60
CA PRO A 7 5.73 -3.51 -6.87
C PRO A 7 5.47 -3.52 -5.37
N GLN A 8 5.98 -4.53 -4.67
CA GLN A 8 5.88 -4.65 -3.21
C GLN A 8 4.45 -4.71 -2.66
N ASN A 9 3.46 -5.18 -3.45
CA ASN A 9 2.06 -5.29 -3.02
C ASN A 9 1.84 -6.03 -1.68
N GLN A 10 2.73 -6.97 -1.35
CA GLN A 10 2.73 -7.72 -0.10
C GLN A 10 3.00 -6.82 1.11
N ARG A 11 3.90 -5.84 0.97
CA ARG A 11 4.21 -4.87 2.04
C ARG A 11 3.00 -3.98 2.34
N TYR A 12 2.33 -3.48 1.29
CA TYR A 12 1.11 -2.70 1.46
C TYR A 12 -0.01 -3.49 2.15
N GLN A 13 -0.19 -4.76 1.77
CA GLN A 13 -1.28 -5.59 2.27
C GLN A 13 -0.98 -6.21 3.63
N SER A 14 0.01 -7.10 3.74
CA SER A 14 0.17 -7.87 4.96
C SER A 14 1.05 -7.19 6.00
N ASP A 15 2.10 -6.48 5.58
CA ASP A 15 3.00 -5.84 6.56
C ASP A 15 2.35 -4.61 7.19
N VAL A 16 1.56 -3.86 6.41
CA VAL A 16 0.87 -2.65 6.89
C VAL A 16 -0.61 -2.91 7.15
N PHE A 17 -1.41 -3.18 6.12
CA PHE A 17 -2.87 -3.19 6.27
C PHE A 17 -3.35 -4.28 7.23
N ASP A 18 -2.90 -5.53 7.10
CA ASP A 18 -3.31 -6.61 8.00
C ASP A 18 -2.85 -6.35 9.45
N ALA A 19 -1.65 -5.79 9.64
CA ALA A 19 -1.12 -5.45 10.96
C ALA A 19 -1.96 -4.36 11.65
N VAL A 20 -2.19 -3.23 10.96
CA VAL A 20 -2.97 -2.12 11.51
C VAL A 20 -4.43 -2.52 11.74
N MET A 21 -5.00 -3.33 10.84
CA MET A 21 -6.36 -3.86 11.03
C MET A 21 -6.46 -4.78 12.24
N ALA A 22 -5.43 -5.58 12.54
CA ALA A 22 -5.42 -6.41 13.74
C ALA A 22 -5.44 -5.56 15.02
N GLU A 23 -4.67 -4.48 15.06
CA GLU A 23 -4.67 -3.51 16.16
C GLU A 23 -6.01 -2.78 16.30
N PHE A 24 -6.56 -2.28 15.20
CA PHE A 24 -7.89 -1.66 15.18
C PHE A 24 -8.99 -2.61 15.69
N LEU A 25 -9.01 -3.86 15.23
CA LEU A 25 -9.98 -4.87 15.67
C LEU A 25 -9.78 -5.30 17.13
N ALA A 26 -8.55 -5.19 17.66
CA ALA A 26 -8.27 -5.36 19.08
C ALA A 26 -8.72 -4.15 19.93
N GLY A 27 -9.15 -3.05 19.29
CA GLY A 27 -9.57 -1.82 19.95
C GLY A 27 -8.42 -0.97 20.48
N THR A 28 -7.19 -1.21 20.00
CA THR A 28 -6.00 -0.42 20.39
C THR A 28 -5.87 0.87 19.59
N LEU A 29 -6.50 0.94 18.41
CA LEU A 29 -6.55 2.12 17.57
C LEU A 29 -7.99 2.56 17.36
N THR A 30 -8.21 3.87 17.32
CA THR A 30 -9.43 4.44 16.73
C THR A 30 -9.40 4.29 15.21
N THR A 31 -10.56 4.47 14.57
CA THR A 31 -10.64 4.47 13.11
C THR A 31 -9.73 5.52 12.49
N GLU A 32 -9.65 6.71 13.09
CA GLU A 32 -8.82 7.81 12.57
C GLU A 32 -7.33 7.48 12.66
N GLU A 33 -6.87 6.96 13.80
CA GLU A 33 -5.47 6.54 13.99
C GLU A 33 -5.10 5.40 13.05
N ALA A 34 -5.96 4.38 12.90
CA ALA A 34 -5.72 3.26 12.00
C ALA A 34 -5.58 3.73 10.54
N MET A 35 -6.48 4.62 10.09
CA MET A 35 -6.43 5.16 8.73
C MET A 35 -5.19 6.02 8.49
N GLN A 36 -4.81 6.85 9.46
CA GLN A 36 -3.62 7.69 9.36
C GLN A 36 -2.35 6.83 9.31
N GLN A 37 -2.25 5.81 10.15
CA GLN A 37 -1.10 4.90 10.17
C GLN A 37 -0.96 4.11 8.86
N ILE A 38 -2.07 3.58 8.31
CA ILE A 38 -2.05 2.92 7.00
C ILE A 38 -1.54 3.88 5.92
N TYR A 39 -2.04 5.13 5.92
CA TYR A 39 -1.64 6.13 4.94
C TYR A 39 -0.14 6.46 5.03
N ASP A 40 0.37 6.77 6.22
CA ASP A 40 1.77 7.17 6.41
C ASP A 40 2.75 6.05 6.05
N GLU A 41 2.44 4.81 6.43
CA GLU A 41 3.26 3.65 6.10
C GLU A 41 3.21 3.31 4.59
N TRP A 42 2.04 3.45 3.95
CA TRP A 42 1.94 3.28 2.51
C TRP A 42 2.69 4.36 1.73
N GLU A 43 2.67 5.61 2.19
CA GLU A 43 3.47 6.69 1.61
C GLU A 43 4.97 6.41 1.76
N THR A 44 5.39 5.88 2.92
CA THR A 44 6.79 5.46 3.15
C THR A 44 7.22 4.37 2.16
N ILE A 45 6.44 3.29 2.01
CA ILE A 45 6.73 2.25 1.00
C ILE A 45 6.76 2.88 -0.40
N THR A 46 5.86 3.84 -0.65
CA THR A 46 5.73 4.47 -1.96
C THR A 46 6.96 5.28 -2.34
N ASP A 47 7.48 6.04 -1.39
CA ASP A 47 8.66 6.87 -1.57
C ASP A 47 9.95 6.02 -1.63
N GLU A 48 10.02 4.91 -0.88
CA GLU A 48 11.13 3.95 -0.96
C GLU A 48 11.23 3.26 -2.33
N VAL A 49 10.09 2.83 -2.89
CA VAL A 49 10.05 2.16 -4.20
C VAL A 49 10.19 3.17 -5.35
N GLY A 50 9.67 4.39 -5.16
CA GLY A 50 9.62 5.45 -6.15
C GLY A 50 8.30 5.47 -6.94
N ARG A 51 7.61 6.62 -6.88
CA ARG A 51 6.29 6.80 -7.50
C ARG A 51 6.26 6.55 -9.00
N ASP A 52 7.27 7.04 -9.72
CA ASP A 52 7.35 6.85 -11.18
C ASP A 52 7.58 5.39 -11.57
N VAL A 53 8.37 4.66 -10.77
CA VAL A 53 8.62 3.22 -10.97
C VAL A 53 7.31 2.46 -10.80
N GLN A 54 6.55 2.77 -9.74
CA GLN A 54 5.27 2.12 -9.49
C GLN A 54 4.23 2.46 -10.56
N LEU A 55 4.17 3.72 -10.98
CA LEU A 55 3.29 4.15 -12.06
C LEU A 55 3.63 3.43 -13.38
N GLY A 56 4.92 3.32 -13.71
CA GLY A 56 5.39 2.58 -14.87
C GLY A 56 5.00 1.11 -14.83
N ALA A 57 5.22 0.45 -13.69
CA ALA A 57 4.83 -0.94 -13.48
C ALA A 57 3.30 -1.14 -13.58
N TYR A 58 2.52 -0.24 -12.99
CA TYR A 58 1.06 -0.28 -13.09
C TYR A 58 0.59 -0.13 -14.53
N ARG A 59 1.10 0.87 -15.26
CA ARG A 59 0.81 1.06 -16.70
C ARG A 59 1.21 -0.16 -17.52
N ALA A 60 2.36 -0.75 -17.25
CA ALA A 60 2.80 -1.97 -17.92
C ALA A 60 1.88 -3.16 -17.65
N SER A 61 1.36 -3.31 -16.42
CA SER A 61 0.36 -4.34 -16.09
C SER A 61 -0.95 -4.20 -16.88
N LEU A 62 -1.24 -2.99 -17.37
CA LEU A 62 -2.39 -2.68 -18.22
C LEU A 62 -2.05 -2.75 -19.72
N GLY A 63 -0.81 -3.09 -20.09
CA GLY A 63 -0.35 -3.11 -21.48
C GLY A 63 -0.05 -1.73 -22.07
N LEU A 64 0.10 -0.70 -21.25
CA LEU A 64 0.30 0.70 -21.66
C LEU A 64 1.78 1.12 -21.69
N SER A 65 2.71 0.16 -21.76
CA SER A 65 4.15 0.38 -21.55
C SER A 65 4.83 1.26 -22.61
N ASN A 66 4.20 1.49 -23.76
CA ASN A 66 4.76 2.25 -24.89
C ASN A 66 3.69 3.19 -25.50
N GLN A 67 3.64 4.44 -25.03
CA GLN A 67 3.17 5.62 -25.77
C GLN A 67 4.05 6.81 -25.40
#